data_AF-A0A968XN19-F1
#
_entry.id   AF-A0A968XN19-F1
#
_cell.length_a   1.000
_cell.length_b   1.000
_cell.length_c   1.000
_cell.angle_alpha   90.00
_cell.angle_beta   90.00
_cell.angle_gamma   90.00
#
_symmetry.space_group_name_H-M   'P 1'
#
loop_
_entity.id
_entity.type
_entity.pdbx_description
1 polymer ?
#
loop_
_entity_poly.entity_id
_entity_poly.type
_entity_poly.pdbx_seq_one_letter_code
_entity_poly.pdbx_strand_id
1 'polypeptide(L)'
;SRLRSLSSPDYNRMIEGWIGRAVNGVKATKIAPKDNTQEGSFNLDVEFAANSFAQLMQGRLMVFKPAIIGRLDRQTFGEGKRILPYLIDATTYSENVKIKLPDGFVVDEMPEPVGLKAEFGKYDVKYEVKDGHLLFKRSMTLNKSIVPPEKYEAVWKFFGQVRFAEQAPVVLMKNKKGQVEKTCPFS
;
A
#
# COMPACT_ATOMS: atom_id res chain seq x y z
N SER A 1 17.16 -6.36 11.72
CA SER A 1 16.20 -6.67 10.64
C SER A 1 16.44 -8.10 10.17
N ARG A 2 15.45 -9.00 10.33
CA ARG A 2 15.52 -10.42 9.93
C ARG A 2 15.57 -10.63 8.40
N LEU A 3 15.56 -9.54 7.63
CA LEU A 3 15.64 -9.52 6.17
C LEU A 3 17.08 -9.50 5.63
N ARG A 4 18.08 -9.19 6.47
CA ARG A 4 19.50 -9.16 6.07
C ARG A 4 20.16 -10.55 5.99
N SER A 5 19.45 -11.61 6.40
CA SER A 5 20.02 -12.97 6.53
C SER A 5 19.38 -14.01 5.62
N LEU A 6 18.53 -13.60 4.68
CA LEU A 6 17.90 -14.53 3.74
C LEU A 6 18.70 -14.57 2.44
N SER A 7 19.00 -15.78 1.98
CA SER A 7 19.60 -16.01 0.67
C SER A 7 18.68 -15.46 -0.43
N SER A 8 19.24 -14.97 -1.54
CA SER A 8 18.46 -14.41 -2.67
C SER A 8 17.26 -15.29 -3.12
N PRO A 9 17.35 -16.64 -3.12
CA PRO A 9 16.21 -17.52 -3.42
C PRO A 9 15.09 -17.52 -2.36
N ASP A 10 15.42 -17.47 -1.07
CA ASP A 10 14.40 -17.47 0.00
C ASP A 10 13.65 -16.14 0.08
N TYR A 11 14.32 -15.06 -0.31
CA TYR A 11 13.75 -13.73 -0.37
C TYR A 11 12.76 -13.56 -1.54
N ASN A 12 13.10 -14.08 -2.73
CA ASN A 12 12.17 -14.12 -3.86
C ASN A 12 10.91 -14.91 -3.51
N ARG A 13 11.04 -16.06 -2.83
CA ARG A 13 9.91 -16.85 -2.36
C ARG A 13 9.04 -16.08 -1.35
N MET A 14 9.63 -15.24 -0.50
CA MET A 14 8.89 -14.39 0.43
C MET A 14 8.13 -13.28 -0.32
N ILE A 15 8.75 -12.63 -1.31
CA ILE A 15 8.09 -11.63 -2.17
C ILE A 15 6.95 -12.27 -2.96
N GLU A 16 7.19 -13.41 -3.61
CA GLU A 16 6.17 -14.19 -4.30
C GLU A 16 5.03 -14.56 -3.36
N GLY A 17 5.35 -14.95 -2.12
CA GLY A 17 4.35 -15.19 -1.08
C GLY A 17 3.56 -13.94 -0.68
N TRP A 18 4.21 -12.79 -0.54
CA TRP A 18 3.53 -11.51 -0.25
C TRP A 18 2.62 -11.09 -1.40
N ILE A 19 3.11 -11.16 -2.64
CA ILE A 19 2.38 -10.80 -3.85
C ILE A 19 1.23 -11.77 -4.08
N GLY A 20 1.45 -13.08 -3.95
CA GLY A 20 0.43 -14.10 -4.10
C GLY A 20 -0.67 -14.02 -3.04
N ARG A 21 -0.37 -13.53 -1.83
CA ARG A 21 -1.39 -13.21 -0.81
C ARG A 21 -2.15 -11.94 -1.12
N ALA A 22 -1.45 -10.93 -1.63
CA ALA A 22 -2.05 -9.64 -1.95
C ALA A 22 -3.00 -9.74 -3.15
N VAL A 23 -2.68 -10.61 -4.10
CA VAL A 23 -3.32 -10.62 -5.40
C VAL A 23 -3.43 -12.04 -5.94
N ASN A 24 -4.65 -12.52 -6.12
CA ASN A 24 -4.91 -13.87 -6.61
C ASN A 24 -4.50 -14.02 -8.08
N GLY A 25 -3.73 -15.07 -8.39
CA GLY A 25 -3.34 -15.41 -9.76
C GLY A 25 -2.25 -14.52 -10.37
N VAL A 26 -1.41 -13.88 -9.55
CA VAL A 26 -0.26 -13.11 -10.07
C VAL A 26 0.75 -14.01 -10.77
N LYS A 27 1.13 -13.59 -11.97
CA LYS A 27 2.38 -14.04 -12.61
C LYS A 27 3.40 -12.90 -12.42
N ALA A 28 4.31 -13.05 -11.45
CA ALA A 28 5.40 -12.10 -11.28
C ALA A 28 6.25 -12.13 -12.55
N THR A 29 6.42 -10.97 -13.20
CA THR A 29 7.10 -10.90 -14.51
C THR A 29 8.58 -10.58 -14.33
N LYS A 30 8.91 -9.78 -13.31
CA LYS A 30 10.30 -9.44 -12.98
C LYS A 30 10.44 -9.07 -11.50
N ILE A 31 11.39 -9.72 -10.83
CA ILE A 31 11.82 -9.38 -9.47
C ILE A 31 13.32 -9.06 -9.55
N ALA A 32 13.69 -7.80 -9.33
CA ALA A 32 15.09 -7.36 -9.39
C ALA A 32 15.48 -6.70 -8.06
N PRO A 33 16.17 -7.43 -7.16
CA PRO A 33 16.80 -6.83 -5.99
C PRO A 33 17.86 -5.82 -6.43
N LYS A 34 17.78 -4.58 -5.96
CA LYS A 34 18.82 -3.55 -6.13
C LYS A 34 19.38 -3.19 -4.77
N ASP A 35 20.07 -4.16 -4.17
CA ASP A 35 20.68 -3.97 -2.86
C ASP A 35 21.83 -2.98 -2.96
N ASN A 36 21.71 -1.85 -2.25
CA ASN A 36 22.85 -1.00 -1.96
C ASN A 36 23.37 -1.36 -0.57
N THR A 37 24.27 -2.34 -0.51
CA THR A 37 24.86 -2.82 0.75
C THR A 37 25.65 -1.75 1.51
N GLN A 38 26.09 -0.69 0.84
CA GLN A 38 26.85 0.42 1.44
C GLN A 38 25.98 1.39 2.22
N GLU A 39 24.72 1.60 1.82
CA GLU A 39 23.79 2.54 2.48
C GLU A 39 22.84 1.85 3.46
N GLY A 40 22.92 0.52 3.60
CA GLY A 40 22.03 -0.24 4.48
C GLY A 40 20.55 -0.20 4.06
N SER A 41 20.26 0.30 2.86
CA SER A 41 18.94 0.39 2.24
C SER A 41 18.71 -0.80 1.31
N PHE A 42 17.54 -1.40 1.42
CA PHE A 42 17.08 -2.46 0.53
C PHE A 42 16.06 -1.88 -0.44
N ASN A 43 16.37 -1.90 -1.74
CA ASN A 43 15.48 -1.40 -2.80
C ASN A 43 15.03 -2.57 -3.68
N LEU A 44 13.73 -2.64 -3.95
CA LEU A 44 13.13 -3.71 -4.73
C LEU A 44 12.25 -3.15 -5.83
N ASP A 45 12.62 -3.45 -7.07
CA ASP A 45 11.78 -3.20 -8.23
C ASP A 45 11.02 -4.50 -8.57
N VAL A 46 9.69 -4.44 -8.46
CA VAL A 46 8.79 -5.54 -8.84
C VAL A 46 7.85 -5.07 -9.94
N GLU A 47 7.78 -5.85 -11.01
CA GLU A 47 6.75 -5.71 -12.04
C GLU A 47 5.91 -6.99 -12.14
N PHE A 48 4.59 -6.85 -12.08
CA PHE A 48 3.68 -7.98 -12.14
C PHE A 48 2.34 -7.59 -12.79
N ALA A 49 1.71 -8.59 -13.42
CA ALA A 49 0.37 -8.48 -13.98
C ALA A 49 -0.62 -9.30 -13.15
N ALA A 50 -1.81 -8.74 -12.93
CA ALA A 50 -2.81 -9.32 -12.06
C ALA A 50 -4.24 -9.12 -12.58
N ASN A 51 -4.79 -10.17 -13.19
CA ASN A 51 -6.12 -10.10 -13.81
C ASN A 51 -7.27 -9.94 -12.80
N SER A 52 -7.04 -10.21 -11.51
CA SER A 52 -8.06 -10.14 -10.45
C SER A 52 -7.77 -9.07 -9.38
N PHE A 53 -6.73 -8.24 -9.56
CA PHE A 53 -6.35 -7.22 -8.59
C PHE A 53 -7.42 -6.15 -8.39
N ALA A 54 -8.10 -5.79 -9.47
CA ALA A 54 -9.19 -4.83 -9.47
C ALA A 54 -10.51 -5.54 -9.76
N GLN A 55 -11.55 -5.16 -9.02
CA GLN A 55 -12.90 -5.70 -9.19
C GLN A 55 -13.73 -4.76 -10.07
N LEU A 56 -14.20 -5.26 -11.21
CA LEU A 56 -15.12 -4.51 -12.09
C LEU A 56 -16.57 -4.76 -11.66
N MET A 57 -17.24 -3.72 -11.17
CA MET A 57 -18.63 -3.71 -10.76
C MET A 57 -19.51 -3.12 -11.86
N GLN A 58 -20.58 -3.85 -12.23
CA GLN A 58 -21.58 -3.42 -13.21
C GLN A 58 -20.99 -2.99 -14.57
N GLY A 59 -19.81 -3.48 -14.93
CA GLY A 59 -19.12 -3.13 -16.18
C GLY A 59 -18.62 -1.69 -16.29
N ARG A 60 -18.71 -0.90 -15.20
CA ARG A 60 -18.44 0.55 -15.21
C ARG A 60 -17.56 1.08 -14.08
N LEU A 61 -17.58 0.46 -12.90
CA LEU A 61 -16.79 0.90 -11.75
C LEU A 61 -15.71 -0.14 -11.48
N MET A 62 -14.46 0.27 -11.31
CA MET A 62 -13.36 -0.63 -11.00
C MET A 62 -12.74 -0.23 -9.67
N VAL A 63 -12.70 -1.16 -8.72
CA VAL A 63 -12.24 -0.90 -7.35
C VAL A 63 -10.98 -1.71 -7.07
N PHE A 64 -9.94 -1.09 -6.52
CA PHE A 64 -8.71 -1.77 -6.10
C PHE A 64 -8.06 -1.10 -4.89
N LYS A 65 -7.16 -1.82 -4.21
CA LYS A 65 -6.42 -1.31 -3.04
C LYS A 65 -4.96 -1.06 -3.40
N PRO A 66 -4.45 0.17 -3.29
CA PRO A 66 -3.09 0.51 -3.73
C PRO A 66 -1.99 -0.01 -2.79
N ALA A 67 -2.29 -0.29 -1.52
CA ALA A 67 -1.35 -0.90 -0.59
C ALA A 67 -1.29 -2.43 -0.82
N ILE A 68 -0.50 -2.83 -1.82
CA ILE A 68 -0.42 -4.23 -2.27
C ILE A 68 0.26 -5.10 -1.20
N ILE A 69 1.33 -4.60 -0.56
CA ILE A 69 2.05 -5.38 0.45
C ILE A 69 1.41 -5.15 1.83
N GLY A 70 0.70 -6.13 2.37
CA GLY A 70 0.25 -6.08 3.76
C GLY A 70 1.43 -6.28 4.72
N ARG A 71 1.96 -5.20 5.32
CA ARG A 71 3.07 -5.30 6.29
C ARG A 71 2.61 -5.50 7.74
N LEU A 72 1.34 -5.20 8.00
CA LEU A 72 0.70 -5.31 9.32
C LEU A 72 -0.43 -6.35 9.36
N ASP A 73 -0.56 -7.14 8.31
CA ASP A 73 -1.62 -8.14 8.10
C ASP A 73 -1.68 -9.20 9.20
N ARG A 74 -0.53 -9.57 9.78
CA ARG A 74 -0.42 -10.57 10.86
C ARG A 74 -0.54 -10.01 12.27
N GLN A 75 -0.41 -8.70 12.44
CA GLN A 75 -0.62 -8.10 13.75
C GLN A 75 -2.12 -7.93 13.93
N THR A 76 -2.65 -8.21 15.12
CA THR A 76 -4.01 -7.84 15.52
C THR A 76 -3.89 -6.89 16.71
N PHE A 77 -4.57 -5.76 16.62
CA PHE A 77 -4.66 -4.79 17.72
C PHE A 77 -6.12 -4.74 18.11
N GLY A 78 -6.45 -5.34 19.24
CA GLY A 78 -7.79 -5.28 19.80
C GLY A 78 -7.98 -4.03 20.65
N GLU A 79 -9.21 -3.54 20.69
CA GLU A 79 -9.67 -2.58 21.68
C GLU A 79 -9.71 -3.25 23.06
N GLY A 80 -9.36 -2.50 24.11
CA GLY A 80 -9.39 -2.99 25.48
C GLY A 80 -8.15 -2.62 26.28
N LYS A 81 -8.26 -2.77 27.60
CA LYS A 81 -7.15 -2.54 28.53
C LYS A 81 -6.19 -3.72 28.49
N ARG A 82 -4.90 -3.42 28.37
CA ARG A 82 -3.86 -4.44 28.61
C ARG A 82 -3.51 -4.51 30.08
N ILE A 83 -3.01 -5.69 30.48
CA ILE A 83 -2.41 -5.90 31.81
C ILE A 83 -0.88 -5.81 31.70
N LEU A 84 -0.30 -6.28 30.58
CA LEU A 84 1.14 -6.26 30.33
C LEU A 84 1.52 -5.15 29.35
N PRO A 85 2.73 -4.56 29.48
CA PRO A 85 3.26 -3.61 28.51
C PRO A 85 3.32 -4.19 27.10
N TYR A 86 3.24 -3.32 26.09
CA TYR A 86 3.40 -3.71 24.69
C TYR A 86 4.79 -3.36 24.17
N LEU A 87 5.51 -4.36 23.67
CA LEU A 87 6.78 -4.15 22.99
C LEU A 87 6.53 -3.82 21.51
N ILE A 88 7.03 -2.67 21.09
CA ILE A 88 7.12 -2.27 19.69
C ILE A 88 8.56 -2.50 19.24
N ASP A 89 8.72 -3.27 18.17
CA ASP A 89 10.01 -3.46 17.52
C ASP A 89 10.30 -2.33 16.52
N ALA A 90 11.57 -1.95 16.44
CA ALA A 90 12.02 -0.97 15.47
C ALA A 90 11.81 -1.47 14.04
N THR A 91 11.13 -0.66 13.22
CA THR A 91 10.82 -0.95 11.81
C THR A 91 10.85 0.34 11.01
N THR A 92 11.57 0.34 9.89
CA THR A 92 11.54 1.44 8.93
C THR A 92 11.35 0.87 7.54
N TYR A 93 10.45 1.48 6.77
CA TYR A 93 10.34 1.22 5.34
C TYR A 93 9.77 2.45 4.63
N SER A 94 10.08 2.54 3.33
CA SER A 94 9.44 3.43 2.38
C SER A 94 9.09 2.62 1.15
N GLU A 95 7.93 2.89 0.56
CA GLU A 95 7.46 2.22 -0.63
C GLU A 95 6.88 3.21 -1.63
N ASN A 96 7.23 2.99 -2.90
CA ASN A 96 6.68 3.73 -4.02
C ASN A 96 6.12 2.70 -4.99
N VAL A 97 4.83 2.80 -5.28
CA VAL A 97 4.14 1.91 -6.22
C VAL A 97 3.58 2.76 -7.34
N LYS A 98 3.83 2.34 -8.58
CA LYS A 98 3.29 2.96 -9.79
C LYS A 98 2.35 1.97 -10.46
N ILE A 99 1.07 2.33 -10.54
CA ILE A 99 0.02 1.49 -11.11
C ILE A 99 -0.46 2.14 -12.39
N LYS A 100 -0.33 1.45 -13.53
CA LYS A 100 -0.89 1.92 -14.80
C LYS A 100 -2.41 1.77 -14.76
N LEU A 101 -3.12 2.86 -15.03
CA LEU A 101 -4.58 2.83 -15.11
C LEU A 101 -5.02 2.24 -16.47
N PRO A 102 -6.08 1.43 -16.51
CA PRO A 102 -6.60 0.90 -17.78
C PRO A 102 -7.12 2.01 -18.71
N ASP A 103 -6.93 1.83 -20.00
CA ASP A 103 -7.46 2.78 -21.00
C ASP A 103 -8.99 2.88 -20.91
N GLY A 104 -9.50 4.10 -21.02
CA GLY A 104 -10.94 4.37 -20.92
C GLY A 104 -11.49 4.36 -19.50
N PHE A 105 -10.65 4.32 -18.47
CA PHE A 105 -11.01 4.56 -17.08
C PHE A 105 -10.36 5.84 -16.56
N VAL A 106 -11.05 6.54 -15.66
CA VAL A 106 -10.54 7.69 -14.91
C VAL A 106 -10.76 7.47 -13.42
N VAL A 107 -9.96 8.14 -12.58
CA VAL A 107 -10.17 8.10 -11.13
C VAL A 107 -11.44 8.87 -10.78
N ASP A 108 -12.33 8.19 -10.05
CA ASP A 108 -13.59 8.74 -9.55
C ASP A 108 -13.46 9.07 -8.05
N GLU A 109 -12.93 8.12 -7.28
CA GLU A 109 -12.63 8.32 -5.86
C GLU A 109 -11.21 7.85 -5.55
N MET A 110 -10.53 8.61 -4.71
CA MET A 110 -9.19 8.32 -4.23
C MET A 110 -9.09 8.68 -2.74
N PRO A 111 -8.39 7.90 -1.91
CA PRO A 111 -8.20 8.25 -0.51
C PRO A 111 -7.40 9.54 -0.35
N GLU A 112 -7.74 10.30 0.68
CA GLU A 112 -6.94 11.46 1.10
C GLU A 112 -5.58 11.03 1.66
N PRO A 113 -4.53 11.85 1.49
CA PRO A 113 -3.24 11.59 2.12
C PRO A 113 -3.37 11.64 3.65
N VAL A 114 -2.65 10.76 4.33
CA VAL A 114 -2.68 10.65 5.80
C VAL A 114 -1.27 10.74 6.34
N GLY A 115 -1.08 11.56 7.37
CA GLY A 115 0.14 11.64 8.17
C GLY A 115 -0.18 11.40 9.64
N LEU A 116 0.38 10.35 10.22
CA LEU A 116 0.19 9.93 11.61
C LEU A 116 1.49 10.08 12.38
N LYS A 117 1.39 10.56 13.63
CA LYS A 117 2.52 10.67 14.56
C LYS A 117 2.10 10.16 15.93
N ALA A 118 2.97 9.36 16.54
CA ALA A 118 2.87 8.87 17.91
C ALA A 118 4.27 8.92 18.56
N GLU A 119 4.34 8.80 19.89
CA GLU A 119 5.62 8.76 20.63
C GLU A 119 6.57 7.67 20.11
N PHE A 120 6.01 6.54 19.65
CA PHE A 120 6.75 5.37 19.18
C PHE A 120 6.95 5.33 17.67
N GLY A 121 6.39 6.26 16.88
CA GLY A 121 6.53 6.19 15.43
C GLY A 121 5.72 7.16 14.60
N LYS A 122 5.89 7.03 13.27
CA LYS A 122 5.26 7.87 12.25
C LYS A 122 4.86 7.03 11.04
N TYR A 123 3.75 7.40 10.43
CA TYR A 123 3.28 6.82 9.17
C TYR A 123 2.79 7.92 8.24
N ASP A 124 3.20 7.88 6.99
CA ASP A 124 2.75 8.83 5.97
C ASP A 124 2.34 8.06 4.73
N VAL A 125 1.24 8.47 4.10
CA VAL A 125 0.77 7.92 2.83
C VAL A 125 0.24 9.03 1.93
N LYS A 126 0.55 8.94 0.64
CA LYS A 126 0.16 9.90 -0.40
C LYS A 126 -0.20 9.20 -1.70
N TYR A 127 -1.10 9.83 -2.44
CA TYR A 127 -1.61 9.37 -3.72
C TYR A 127 -1.55 10.51 -4.73
N GLU A 128 -1.16 10.22 -5.97
CA GLU A 128 -1.11 11.20 -7.06
C GLU A 128 -1.45 10.51 -8.37
N VAL A 129 -2.28 11.12 -9.21
CA VAL A 129 -2.54 10.64 -10.57
C VAL A 129 -1.74 11.47 -11.55
N LYS A 130 -0.88 10.81 -12.32
CA LYS A 130 -0.01 11.48 -13.29
C LYS A 130 0.28 10.58 -14.48
N ASP A 131 0.17 11.13 -15.69
CA ASP A 131 0.52 10.46 -16.95
C ASP A 131 -0.15 9.07 -17.11
N GLY A 132 -1.43 8.95 -16.76
CA GLY A 132 -2.18 7.68 -16.83
C GLY A 132 -1.80 6.65 -15.75
N HIS A 133 -1.10 7.07 -14.69
CA HIS A 133 -0.71 6.22 -13.58
C HIS A 133 -1.21 6.76 -12.25
N LEU A 134 -1.53 5.85 -11.33
CA LEU A 134 -1.60 6.14 -9.91
C LEU A 134 -0.22 5.94 -9.29
N LEU A 135 0.29 6.97 -8.64
CA LEU A 135 1.48 6.96 -7.81
C LEU A 135 1.05 6.85 -6.34
N PHE A 136 1.36 5.72 -5.73
CA PHE A 136 1.13 5.47 -4.31
C PHE A 136 2.47 5.51 -3.58
N LYS A 137 2.57 6.34 -2.54
CA LYS A 137 3.79 6.44 -1.73
C LYS A 137 3.43 6.29 -0.26
N ARG A 138 4.12 5.41 0.46
CA ARG A 138 4.00 5.32 1.91
C ARG A 138 5.34 5.18 2.61
N SER A 139 5.39 5.61 3.86
CA SER A 139 6.53 5.39 4.74
C SER A 139 6.09 5.09 6.16
N MET A 140 6.83 4.23 6.84
CA MET A 140 6.66 3.91 8.25
C MET A 140 8.01 4.01 8.95
N THR A 141 8.02 4.61 10.13
CA THR A 141 9.13 4.55 11.08
C THR A 141 8.58 4.26 12.46
N LEU A 142 8.97 3.12 13.02
CA LEU A 142 8.69 2.71 14.39
C LEU A 142 10.03 2.63 15.13
N ASN A 143 10.08 3.23 16.31
CA ASN A 143 11.20 3.11 17.22
C ASN A 143 10.96 1.91 18.14
N LYS A 144 12.04 1.27 18.59
CA LYS A 144 11.92 0.23 19.61
C LYS A 144 11.46 0.90 20.91
N SER A 145 10.31 0.49 21.43
CA SER A 145 9.73 1.08 22.64
C SER A 145 8.87 0.09 23.41
N ILE A 146 8.84 0.23 24.72
CA ILE A 146 7.89 -0.47 25.59
C ILE A 146 6.79 0.52 25.94
N VAL A 147 5.57 0.26 25.48
CA VAL A 147 4.40 1.09 25.76
C VAL A 147 3.72 0.53 27.01
N PRO A 148 3.56 1.31 28.09
CA PRO A 148 2.91 0.85 29.30
C PRO A 148 1.41 0.62 29.06
N PRO A 149 0.75 -0.26 29.85
CA PRO A 149 -0.64 -0.66 29.61
C PRO A 149 -1.63 0.52 29.50
N GLU A 150 -1.39 1.59 30.25
CA GLU A 150 -2.22 2.79 30.31
C GLU A 150 -2.17 3.59 28.99
N LYS A 151 -1.09 3.47 28.23
CA LYS A 151 -0.91 4.14 26.92
C LYS A 151 -1.23 3.23 25.73
N TYR A 152 -1.70 2.00 25.96
CA TYR A 152 -1.96 1.05 24.87
C TYR A 152 -3.03 1.55 23.88
N GLU A 153 -3.97 2.38 24.31
CA GLU A 153 -4.97 2.98 23.42
C GLU A 153 -4.33 3.75 22.25
N ALA A 154 -3.20 4.43 22.48
CA ALA A 154 -2.46 5.14 21.43
C ALA A 154 -1.89 4.17 20.39
N VAL A 155 -1.47 2.97 20.81
CA VAL A 155 -0.99 1.90 19.92
C VAL A 155 -2.14 1.40 19.06
N TRP A 156 -3.26 1.05 19.69
CA TRP A 156 -4.45 0.56 18.99
C TRP A 156 -4.97 1.58 17.97
N LYS A 157 -5.12 2.86 18.36
CA LYS A 157 -5.56 3.94 17.46
C LYS A 157 -4.60 4.15 16.30
N PHE A 158 -3.29 4.23 16.56
CA PHE A 158 -2.28 4.42 15.52
C PHE A 158 -2.33 3.31 14.47
N PHE A 159 -2.21 2.05 14.89
CA PHE A 159 -2.22 0.94 13.94
C PHE A 159 -3.60 0.68 13.32
N GLY A 160 -4.68 1.03 14.01
CA GLY A 160 -6.03 1.04 13.45
C GLY A 160 -6.16 2.02 12.28
N GLN A 161 -5.65 3.25 12.44
CA GLN A 161 -5.62 4.26 11.38
C GLN A 161 -4.71 3.85 10.22
N VAL A 162 -3.54 3.24 10.49
CA VAL A 162 -2.68 2.69 9.44
C VAL A 162 -3.43 1.63 8.64
N ARG A 163 -4.09 0.67 9.30
CA ARG A 163 -4.88 -0.35 8.61
C ARG A 163 -6.02 0.25 7.80
N PHE A 164 -6.72 1.23 8.35
CA PHE A 164 -7.80 1.92 7.64
C PHE A 164 -7.27 2.56 6.35
N ALA A 165 -6.16 3.29 6.43
CA ALA A 165 -5.52 3.91 5.26
C ALA A 165 -5.02 2.87 4.24
N GLU A 166 -4.46 1.74 4.68
CA GLU A 166 -4.00 0.66 3.79
C GLU A 166 -5.16 -0.10 3.13
N GLN A 167 -6.34 -0.15 3.76
CA GLN A 167 -7.53 -0.80 3.20
C GLN A 167 -8.39 0.14 2.36
N ALA A 168 -8.10 1.44 2.34
CA ALA A 168 -8.86 2.43 1.59
C ALA A 168 -8.75 2.17 0.07
N PRO A 169 -9.89 1.99 -0.62
CA PRO A 169 -9.88 1.67 -2.04
C PRO A 169 -9.67 2.93 -2.90
N VAL A 170 -9.15 2.71 -4.11
CA VAL A 170 -9.28 3.64 -5.23
C VAL A 170 -10.39 3.12 -6.15
N VAL A 171 -11.25 4.03 -6.60
CA VAL A 171 -12.35 3.75 -7.51
C VAL A 171 -12.06 4.42 -8.84
N LEU A 172 -12.13 3.64 -9.91
CA LEU A 172 -12.10 4.13 -11.27
C LEU A 172 -13.49 4.02 -11.90
N MET A 173 -13.85 5.00 -12.72
CA MET A 173 -15.05 4.96 -13.54
C MET A 173 -14.68 4.85 -15.01
N LYS A 174 -15.40 3.99 -15.74
CA LYS A 174 -15.26 3.88 -17.19
C LYS A 174 -15.82 5.13 -17.86
N ASN A 175 -14.99 5.83 -18.62
CA ASN A 175 -15.42 6.93 -19.47
C ASN A 175 -16.43 6.42 -20.50
N LYS A 176 -17.61 7.05 -20.56
CA LYS A 176 -18.54 6.84 -21.68
C LYS A 176 -17.92 7.49 -22.92
N LYS A 177 -17.35 6.71 -23.85
CA LYS A 177 -17.04 7.24 -25.18
C LYS A 177 -18.35 7.42 -25.95
N GLY A 178 -18.75 8.67 -26.22
CA GLY A 178 -19.82 8.99 -27.19
C GLY A 178 -20.76 10.16 -26.86
N GLN A 179 -20.28 11.33 -26.44
CA GLN A 179 -20.92 12.58 -26.84
C GLN A 179 -19.86 13.41 -27.56
N VAL A 180 -19.99 13.44 -28.89
CA VAL A 180 -19.32 14.39 -29.77
C VAL A 180 -19.48 15.77 -29.15
N GLU A 181 -18.37 16.48 -28.92
CA GLU A 181 -18.40 17.93 -28.85
C GLU A 181 -19.07 18.40 -30.15
N LYS A 182 -20.36 18.70 -30.08
CA LYS A 182 -21.01 19.53 -31.08
C LYS A 182 -20.38 20.90 -30.92
N THR A 183 -19.29 21.14 -31.64
CA THR A 183 -18.89 22.49 -32.00
C THR A 183 -20.11 23.12 -32.67
N CYS A 184 -20.75 24.04 -31.96
CA CYS A 184 -21.75 24.90 -32.57
C CYS A 184 -21.02 25.82 -33.56
N PRO A 185 -21.39 25.84 -34.85
CA PRO A 185 -21.06 26.95 -35.71
C PRO A 185 -22.16 28.00 -35.51
N PHE A 186 -21.91 28.97 -34.63
CA PHE A 186 -22.59 30.27 -34.71
C PHE A 186 -21.46 31.27 -35.04
N SER A 187 -21.33 31.64 -36.31
CA SER A 187 -22.00 32.77 -36.99
C SER A 187 -21.00 33.90 -37.15
#